data_AF-A0A2V6C4C2-F1
#
_entry.id   AF-A0A2V6C4C2-F1
#
_cell.length_a   1.000
_cell.length_b   1.000
_cell.length_c   1.000
_cell.angle_alpha   90.00
_cell.angle_beta   90.00
_cell.angle_gamma   90.00
#
_symmetry.space_group_name_H-M   'P 1'
#
loop_
_entity.id
_entity.type
_entity.pdbx_description
1 polymer ?
#
loop_
_entity_poly.entity_id
_entity_poly.type
_entity_poly.pdbx_seq_one_letter_code
_entity_poly.pdbx_strand_id
1 'polypeptide(L)'
;LLAAFKNVPTFICSIAVLGIYWRGHWLWSRRYGLEDGVSILISWMMIVTMLIFIYPLKAIFGAMWNLLSNGQVGQPFSLHTTEAQARTIFAIYALGLIAISAEILLLNFRAWQLREPLRLNARERFMTRGELTGWSIPVSVGIVSLVLSFTLPIEQIAWCGWVYFVMAILVRVHRFLHKRRLGAMSVT
;
A
#
# COMPACT_ATOMS: atom_id res chain seq x y z
N LEU A 1 31.53 -4.41 0.96
CA LEU A 1 30.68 -4.97 -0.13
C LEU A 1 29.82 -6.15 0.34
N LEU A 2 30.40 -7.23 0.89
CA LEU A 2 29.65 -8.41 1.37
C LEU A 2 28.56 -8.10 2.42
N ALA A 3 28.81 -7.16 3.33
CA ALA A 3 27.80 -6.73 4.32
C ALA A 3 26.55 -6.08 3.69
N ALA A 4 26.66 -5.49 2.49
CA ALA A 4 25.51 -4.91 1.80
C ALA A 4 24.53 -5.97 1.29
N PHE A 5 25.03 -7.18 0.99
CA PHE A 5 24.18 -8.30 0.55
C PHE A 5 23.20 -8.77 1.63
N LYS A 6 23.49 -8.52 2.92
CA LYS A 6 22.56 -8.80 4.02
C LYS A 6 21.23 -8.03 3.89
N ASN A 7 21.20 -6.92 3.15
CA ASN A 7 20.00 -6.12 2.93
C ASN A 7 19.19 -6.53 1.70
N VAL A 8 19.65 -7.49 0.90
CA VAL A 8 18.96 -7.91 -0.33
C VAL A 8 17.50 -8.32 -0.05
N PRO A 9 17.17 -9.11 0.99
CA PRO A 9 15.78 -9.44 1.30
C PRO A 9 14.91 -8.20 1.60
N THR A 10 15.47 -7.21 2.29
CA THR A 10 14.83 -5.92 2.59
C THR A 10 14.47 -5.18 1.30
N PHE A 11 15.40 -5.08 0.36
CA PHE A 11 15.16 -4.41 -0.92
C PHE A 11 14.13 -5.15 -1.77
N ILE A 12 14.22 -6.49 -1.84
CA ILE A 12 13.26 -7.31 -2.60
C ILE A 12 11.84 -7.12 -2.06
N CYS A 13 11.64 -7.25 -0.75
CA CYS A 13 10.33 -7.01 -0.14
C CYS A 13 9.85 -5.58 -0.40
N SER A 14 10.78 -4.61 -0.39
CA SER A 14 10.41 -3.22 -0.58
C SER A 14 9.92 -2.90 -1.99
N ILE A 15 10.67 -3.35 -2.98
CA ILE A 15 10.29 -3.22 -4.39
C ILE A 15 9.03 -4.02 -4.68
N ALA A 16 8.84 -5.20 -4.07
CA ALA A 16 7.62 -5.98 -4.25
C ALA A 16 6.37 -5.21 -3.82
N VAL A 17 6.41 -4.50 -2.67
CA VAL A 17 5.30 -3.66 -2.22
C VAL A 17 5.06 -2.49 -3.18
N LEU A 18 6.10 -1.74 -3.56
CA LEU A 18 5.94 -0.64 -4.52
C LEU A 18 5.41 -1.13 -5.87
N GLY A 19 5.83 -2.32 -6.32
CA GLY A 19 5.37 -2.97 -7.53
C GLY A 19 3.87 -3.30 -7.52
N ILE A 20 3.28 -3.58 -6.34
CA ILE A 20 1.82 -3.78 -6.21
C ILE A 20 1.07 -2.48 -6.52
N TYR A 21 1.52 -1.35 -5.97
CA TYR A 21 0.91 -0.04 -6.20
C TYR A 21 1.12 0.44 -7.63
N TRP A 22 2.34 0.28 -8.17
CA TRP A 22 2.65 0.56 -9.56
C TRP A 22 1.76 -0.25 -10.51
N ARG A 23 1.58 -1.56 -10.24
CA ARG A 23 0.66 -2.39 -11.03
C ARG A 23 -0.78 -1.89 -10.93
N GLY A 24 -1.21 -1.41 -9.76
CA GLY A 24 -2.53 -0.80 -9.56
C GLY A 24 -2.73 0.42 -10.46
N HIS A 25 -1.75 1.32 -10.48
CA HIS A 25 -1.72 2.49 -11.35
C HIS A 25 -1.71 2.11 -12.83
N TRP A 26 -0.84 1.17 -13.24
CA TRP A 26 -0.76 0.69 -14.61
C TRP A 26 -2.09 0.08 -15.09
N LEU A 27 -2.75 -0.72 -14.26
CA LEU A 27 -4.07 -1.28 -14.56
C LEU A 27 -5.14 -0.19 -14.69
N TRP A 28 -5.11 0.82 -13.83
CA TRP A 28 -6.01 1.97 -13.89
C TRP A 28 -5.80 2.75 -15.20
N SER A 29 -4.54 3.10 -15.51
CA SER A 29 -4.19 3.84 -16.73
C SER A 29 -4.63 3.09 -17.98
N ARG A 30 -4.36 1.78 -18.06
CA ARG A 30 -4.78 0.94 -19.18
C ARG A 30 -6.30 0.83 -19.32
N ARG A 31 -7.05 0.91 -18.22
CA ARG A 31 -8.52 0.74 -18.22
C ARG A 31 -9.24 2.02 -18.62
N TYR A 32 -8.79 3.18 -18.13
CA TYR A 32 -9.52 4.43 -18.29
C TYR A 32 -8.88 5.42 -19.26
N GLY A 33 -7.56 5.32 -19.52
CA GLY A 33 -6.86 6.19 -20.47
C GLY A 33 -7.03 7.69 -20.19
N LEU A 34 -7.22 8.08 -18.93
CA LEU A 34 -7.49 9.46 -18.55
C LEU A 34 -6.20 10.28 -18.53
N GLU A 35 -6.20 11.39 -19.27
CA GLU A 35 -5.09 12.34 -19.37
C GLU A 35 -5.50 13.75 -18.89
N ASP A 36 -6.53 13.87 -18.06
CA ASP A 36 -6.94 15.16 -17.50
C ASP A 36 -5.95 15.64 -16.42
N GLY A 37 -5.85 16.96 -16.23
CA GLY A 37 -4.86 17.56 -15.34
C GLY A 37 -4.89 17.03 -13.89
N VAL A 38 -6.07 16.67 -13.37
CA VAL A 38 -6.19 16.07 -12.02
C VAL A 38 -5.56 14.68 -11.98
N SER A 39 -5.85 13.83 -12.98
CA SER A 39 -5.31 12.47 -13.08
C SER A 39 -3.78 12.48 -13.28
N ILE A 40 -3.28 13.43 -14.07
CA ILE A 40 -1.83 13.65 -14.25
C ILE A 40 -1.19 14.06 -12.92
N LEU A 41 -1.75 15.05 -12.23
CA LEU A 41 -1.23 15.54 -10.95
C LEU A 41 -1.18 14.41 -9.90
N ILE A 42 -2.26 13.63 -9.74
CA ILE A 42 -2.27 12.50 -8.81
C ILE A 42 -1.22 11.45 -9.20
N SER A 43 -1.04 11.19 -10.50
CA SER A 43 -0.02 10.25 -10.99
C SER A 43 1.40 10.73 -10.68
N TRP A 44 1.68 12.03 -10.81
CA TRP A 44 2.96 12.61 -10.42
C TRP A 44 3.18 12.56 -8.91
N MET A 45 2.15 12.89 -8.12
CA MET A 45 2.19 12.74 -6.66
C MET A 45 2.51 11.31 -6.25
N MET A 46 1.95 10.31 -6.95
CA MET A 46 2.26 8.92 -6.69
C MET A 46 3.74 8.57 -6.91
N ILE A 47 4.39 9.15 -7.94
CA ILE A 47 5.83 8.96 -8.14
C ILE A 47 6.61 9.57 -6.97
N VAL A 48 6.27 10.80 -6.56
CA VAL A 48 6.89 11.47 -5.41
C VAL A 48 6.71 10.63 -4.14
N THR A 49 5.49 10.17 -3.88
CA THR A 49 5.15 9.32 -2.74
C THR A 49 5.93 8.01 -2.79
N MET A 50 6.05 7.32 -3.93
CA MET A 50 6.86 6.11 -4.06
C MET A 50 8.34 6.35 -3.74
N LEU A 51 8.91 7.46 -4.22
CA LEU A 51 10.32 7.81 -3.98
C LEU A 51 10.60 8.13 -2.51
N ILE A 52 9.66 8.77 -1.81
CA ILE A 52 9.78 9.03 -0.37
C ILE A 52 9.51 7.74 0.42
N PHE A 53 8.51 6.96 0.01
CA PHE A 53 8.02 5.82 0.77
C PHE A 53 9.01 4.65 0.79
N ILE A 54 9.94 4.55 -0.17
CA ILE A 54 10.99 3.52 -0.16
C ILE A 54 11.84 3.53 1.12
N TYR A 55 12.06 4.70 1.75
CA TYR A 55 12.90 4.82 2.95
C TYR A 55 12.28 4.17 4.19
N PRO A 56 11.05 4.54 4.63
CA PRO A 56 10.42 3.87 5.77
C PRO A 56 10.17 2.39 5.47
N LEU A 57 9.90 2.02 4.22
CA LEU A 57 9.71 0.62 3.85
C LEU A 57 10.97 -0.23 4.08
N LYS A 58 12.12 0.29 3.66
CA LYS A 58 13.41 -0.34 3.92
C LYS A 58 13.72 -0.42 5.41
N ALA A 59 13.37 0.61 6.18
CA ALA A 59 13.58 0.61 7.63
C ALA A 59 12.77 -0.51 8.31
N ILE A 60 11.48 -0.61 8.01
CA ILE A 60 10.60 -1.64 8.59
C ILE A 60 11.01 -3.05 8.16
N PHE A 61 11.22 -3.29 6.86
CA PHE A 61 11.64 -4.62 6.40
C PHE A 61 13.05 -4.99 6.85
N GLY A 62 13.96 -4.01 6.97
CA GLY A 62 15.28 -4.20 7.52
C GLY A 62 15.22 -4.71 8.95
N ALA A 63 14.43 -4.05 9.79
CA ALA A 63 14.24 -4.43 11.18
C ALA A 63 13.54 -5.79 11.30
N MET A 64 12.53 -6.06 10.47
CA MET A 64 11.83 -7.34 10.42
C MET A 64 12.78 -8.50 10.09
N TRP A 65 13.58 -8.37 9.03
CA TRP A 65 14.54 -9.41 8.65
C TRP A 65 15.64 -9.61 9.70
N ASN A 66 16.08 -8.53 10.34
CA ASN A 66 17.03 -8.60 11.44
C ASN A 66 16.48 -9.40 12.63
N LEU A 67 15.23 -9.13 13.01
CA LEU A 67 14.54 -9.85 14.07
C LEU A 67 14.34 -11.33 13.72
N LEU A 68 13.81 -11.63 12.52
CA LEU A 68 13.49 -13.01 12.11
C LEU A 68 14.72 -13.89 11.92
N SER A 69 15.87 -13.30 11.61
CA SER A 69 17.11 -14.02 11.34
C SER A 69 18.10 -14.00 12.50
N ASN A 70 17.69 -13.54 13.68
CA ASN A 70 18.59 -13.34 14.83
C ASN A 70 19.86 -12.55 14.47
N GLY A 71 19.70 -11.48 13.68
CA GLY A 71 20.79 -10.58 13.30
C GLY A 71 21.64 -11.00 12.09
N GLN A 72 21.31 -12.12 11.41
CA GLN A 72 22.10 -12.61 10.28
C GLN A 72 21.91 -11.76 9.01
N VAL A 73 20.67 -11.34 8.72
CA VAL A 73 20.28 -10.52 7.57
C VAL A 73 19.46 -9.30 8.01
N GLY A 74 19.24 -8.34 7.11
CA GLY A 74 18.58 -7.07 7.43
C GLY A 74 19.44 -6.14 8.29
N GLN A 75 18.83 -5.05 8.73
CA GLN A 75 19.48 -4.03 9.55
C GLN A 75 18.56 -3.69 10.73
N PRO A 76 19.06 -3.72 11.98
CA PRO A 76 18.28 -3.29 13.11
C PRO A 76 17.99 -1.79 12.99
N PHE A 77 17.00 -1.31 13.74
CA PHE A 77 16.98 0.11 14.07
C PHE A 77 18.29 0.49 14.77
N SER A 78 18.78 1.70 14.57
CA SER A 78 20.04 2.14 15.16
C SER A 78 20.07 1.84 16.67
N LEU A 79 21.24 1.45 17.21
CA LEU A 79 21.41 1.13 18.63
C LEU A 79 20.98 2.26 19.59
N HIS A 80 20.82 3.49 19.09
CA HIS A 80 20.37 4.67 19.81
C HIS A 80 18.93 5.09 19.48
N THR A 81 18.13 4.23 18.84
CA THR A 81 16.74 4.54 18.53
C THR A 81 15.93 4.69 19.80
N THR A 82 15.53 5.92 20.10
CA THR A 82 14.65 6.21 21.23
C THR A 82 13.24 5.67 20.95
N GLU A 83 12.43 5.44 21.98
CA GLU A 83 11.05 4.99 21.80
C GLU A 83 10.26 5.93 20.88
N ALA A 84 10.47 7.24 21.03
CA ALA A 84 9.85 8.26 20.19
C ALA A 84 10.26 8.13 18.71
N GLN A 85 11.53 7.81 18.44
CA GLN A 85 12.01 7.58 17.07
C GLN A 85 11.41 6.30 16.48
N ALA A 86 11.29 5.21 17.26
CA ALA A 86 10.64 3.99 16.80
C ALA A 86 9.18 4.25 16.41
N ARG A 87 8.40 4.93 17.26
CA ARG A 87 7.02 5.36 16.96
C ARG A 87 6.93 6.20 15.70
N THR A 88 7.84 7.16 15.57
CA THR A 88 7.92 8.04 14.39
C THR A 88 8.15 7.24 13.11
N ILE A 89 9.03 6.22 13.12
CA ILE A 89 9.28 5.38 11.95
C ILE A 89 8.02 4.62 11.53
N PHE A 90 7.31 4.00 12.48
CA PHE A 90 6.04 3.32 12.19
C PHE A 90 4.95 4.28 11.72
N ALA A 91 4.87 5.49 12.29
CA ALA A 91 3.92 6.51 11.87
C ALA A 91 4.21 6.98 10.42
N ILE A 92 5.48 7.26 10.09
CA ILE A 92 5.90 7.65 8.73
C ILE A 92 5.60 6.51 7.74
N TYR A 93 5.85 5.26 8.13
CA TYR A 93 5.48 4.10 7.32
C TYR A 93 3.96 4.07 7.06
N ALA A 94 3.15 4.19 8.10
CA ALA A 94 1.69 4.18 7.98
C ALA A 94 1.19 5.33 7.09
N LEU A 95 1.74 6.54 7.25
CA LEU A 95 1.42 7.70 6.42
C LEU A 95 1.75 7.48 4.94
N GLY A 96 2.93 6.94 4.64
CA GLY A 96 3.31 6.63 3.26
C GLY A 96 2.39 5.59 2.62
N LEU A 97 1.99 4.57 3.38
CA LEU A 97 1.03 3.57 2.91
C LEU A 97 -0.36 4.16 2.66
N ILE A 98 -0.83 5.02 3.56
CA ILE A 98 -2.11 5.73 3.41
C ILE A 98 -2.05 6.58 2.14
N ALA A 99 -1.01 7.39 1.98
CA ALA A 99 -0.84 8.30 0.84
C ALA A 99 -0.88 7.55 -0.49
N ILE A 100 -0.01 6.54 -0.67
CA ILE A 100 0.06 5.79 -1.94
C ILE A 100 -1.22 5.02 -2.25
N SER A 101 -1.90 4.50 -1.22
CA SER A 101 -3.19 3.82 -1.38
C SER A 101 -4.31 4.80 -1.72
N ALA A 102 -4.30 5.97 -1.08
CA ALA A 102 -5.28 7.03 -1.32
C ALA A 102 -5.13 7.62 -2.72
N GLU A 103 -3.92 7.77 -3.25
CA GLU A 103 -3.68 8.23 -4.62
C GLU A 103 -4.33 7.28 -5.64
N ILE A 104 -4.15 5.96 -5.52
CA ILE A 104 -4.84 4.99 -6.39
C ILE A 104 -6.35 5.04 -6.20
N LEU A 105 -6.83 5.18 -4.96
CA LEU A 105 -8.25 5.33 -4.66
C LEU A 105 -8.84 6.58 -5.34
N LEU A 106 -8.13 7.71 -5.26
CA LEU A 106 -8.51 8.99 -5.87
C LEU A 106 -8.51 8.92 -7.40
N LEU A 107 -7.55 8.23 -8.01
CA LEU A 107 -7.56 7.96 -9.45
C LEU A 107 -8.80 7.17 -9.88
N ASN A 108 -9.15 6.11 -9.14
CA ASN A 108 -10.37 5.34 -9.40
C ASN A 108 -11.64 6.15 -9.11
N PHE A 109 -11.60 7.05 -8.13
CA PHE A 109 -12.71 7.95 -7.82
C PHE A 109 -12.91 8.98 -8.92
N ARG A 110 -11.84 9.53 -9.47
CA ARG A 110 -11.87 10.41 -10.64
C ARG A 110 -12.47 9.71 -11.86
N ALA A 111 -12.05 8.47 -12.13
CA ALA A 111 -12.65 7.66 -13.18
C ALA A 111 -14.16 7.39 -12.94
N TRP A 112 -14.57 7.19 -11.68
CA TRP A 112 -15.97 7.04 -11.30
C TRP A 112 -16.80 8.32 -11.51
N GLN A 113 -16.23 9.49 -11.21
CA GLN A 113 -16.87 10.78 -11.49
C GLN A 113 -17.08 10.97 -13.00
N LEU A 114 -16.11 10.57 -13.81
CA LEU A 114 -16.13 10.66 -15.27
C LEU A 114 -16.79 9.46 -15.97
N ARG A 115 -17.57 8.63 -15.24
CA ARG A 115 -18.17 7.40 -15.79
C ARG A 115 -19.10 7.61 -16.99
N GLU A 116 -19.81 8.74 -17.07
CA GLU A 116 -20.71 9.05 -18.18
C GLU A 116 -19.93 9.51 -19.43
N PRO A 117 -18.99 10.48 -19.34
CA PRO A 117 -18.08 10.81 -20.44
C PRO A 117 -17.27 9.61 -20.96
N LEU A 118 -16.80 8.75 -20.06
CA LEU A 118 -16.08 7.51 -20.39
C LEU A 118 -16.99 6.42 -20.97
N ARG A 119 -18.32 6.64 -20.99
CA ARG A 119 -19.33 5.70 -21.47
C ARG A 119 -19.20 4.30 -20.86
N LEU A 120 -18.87 4.25 -19.56
CA LEU A 120 -18.67 2.98 -18.86
C LEU A 120 -19.97 2.17 -18.86
N ASN A 121 -19.90 0.94 -19.34
CA ASN A 121 -21.03 0.01 -19.28
C ASN A 121 -21.28 -0.49 -17.84
N ALA A 122 -22.38 -1.22 -17.61
CA ALA A 122 -22.76 -1.68 -16.28
C ALA A 122 -21.66 -2.53 -15.60
N ARG A 123 -20.96 -3.37 -16.38
CA ARG A 123 -19.87 -4.22 -15.89
C ARG A 123 -18.66 -3.38 -15.49
N GLU A 124 -18.25 -2.42 -16.32
CA GLU A 124 -17.15 -1.51 -16.03
C GLU A 124 -17.45 -0.65 -14.80
N ARG A 125 -18.68 -0.15 -14.65
CA ARG A 125 -19.13 0.56 -13.45
C ARG A 125 -18.99 -0.32 -12.20
N PHE A 126 -19.43 -1.58 -12.27
CA PHE A 126 -19.28 -2.52 -11.15
C PHE A 126 -17.80 -2.76 -10.81
N MET A 127 -16.95 -2.95 -11.84
CA MET A 127 -15.50 -3.12 -11.67
C MET A 127 -14.86 -1.88 -11.03
N THR A 128 -15.20 -0.67 -11.47
CA THR A 128 -14.70 0.59 -10.88
C THR A 128 -15.08 0.71 -9.41
N ARG A 129 -16.33 0.38 -9.03
CA ARG A 129 -16.74 0.33 -7.61
C ARG A 129 -15.98 -0.74 -6.83
N GLY A 130 -15.67 -1.86 -7.48
CA GLY A 130 -14.77 -2.89 -6.97
C GLY A 130 -13.40 -2.34 -6.61
N GLU A 131 -12.78 -1.59 -7.52
CA GLU A 131 -11.48 -0.94 -7.24
C GLU A 131 -11.59 0.07 -6.11
N LEU A 132 -12.63 0.92 -6.08
CA LEU A 132 -12.84 1.88 -4.98
C LEU A 132 -12.89 1.19 -3.61
N THR A 133 -13.66 0.12 -3.49
CA THR A 133 -13.77 -0.65 -2.24
C THR A 133 -12.51 -1.47 -1.95
N GLY A 134 -11.76 -1.88 -2.97
CA GLY A 134 -10.51 -2.60 -2.82
C GLY A 134 -9.39 -1.70 -2.28
N TRP A 135 -9.27 -0.49 -2.82
CA TRP A 135 -8.25 0.48 -2.43
C TRP A 135 -8.60 1.26 -1.15
N SER A 136 -9.86 1.28 -0.71
CA SER A 136 -10.21 1.81 0.61
C SER A 136 -9.74 0.92 1.76
N ILE A 137 -9.56 -0.39 1.54
CA ILE A 137 -9.02 -1.32 2.54
C ILE A 137 -7.62 -0.93 3.01
N PRO A 138 -6.59 -0.81 2.14
CA PRO A 138 -5.25 -0.44 2.58
C PRO A 138 -5.19 0.96 3.18
N VAL A 139 -6.01 1.92 2.71
CA VAL A 139 -6.18 3.23 3.37
C VAL A 139 -6.66 3.06 4.82
N SER A 140 -7.73 2.28 5.02
CA SER A 140 -8.31 2.06 6.34
C SER A 140 -7.35 1.34 7.29
N VAL A 141 -6.67 0.30 6.81
CA VAL A 141 -5.66 -0.43 7.60
C VAL A 141 -4.48 0.47 7.93
N GLY A 142 -4.04 1.31 7.00
CA GLY A 142 -3.01 2.32 7.23
C GLY A 142 -3.39 3.30 8.35
N ILE A 143 -4.62 3.80 8.35
CA ILE A 143 -5.14 4.69 9.41
C ILE A 143 -5.15 3.98 10.76
N VAL A 144 -5.60 2.73 10.82
CA VAL A 144 -5.56 1.94 12.06
C VAL A 144 -4.12 1.80 12.57
N SER A 145 -3.18 1.44 11.69
CA SER A 145 -1.76 1.33 12.06
C SER A 145 -1.16 2.66 12.54
N LEU A 146 -1.54 3.78 11.90
CA LEU A 146 -1.12 5.11 12.33
C LEU A 146 -1.63 5.44 13.74
N VAL A 147 -2.87 5.11 14.06
CA VAL A 147 -3.42 5.30 15.41
C VAL A 147 -2.69 4.41 16.41
N LEU A 148 -2.41 3.15 16.05
CA LEU A 148 -1.69 2.21 16.91
C LEU A 148 -0.26 2.65 17.21
N SER A 149 0.44 3.31 16.26
CA SER A 149 1.80 3.79 16.48
C SER A 149 1.91 4.83 17.61
N PHE A 150 0.84 5.62 17.82
CA PHE A 150 0.77 6.61 18.90
C PHE A 150 0.19 6.04 20.21
N THR A 151 -0.65 5.01 20.15
CA THR A 151 -1.42 4.53 21.31
C THR A 151 -0.89 3.26 21.96
N LEU A 152 -0.21 2.38 21.23
CA LEU A 152 0.29 1.12 21.80
C LEU A 152 1.45 1.33 22.77
N PRO A 153 1.59 0.50 23.83
CA PRO A 153 2.82 0.41 24.62
C PRO A 153 4.02 0.06 23.72
N ILE A 154 5.21 0.57 24.07
CA ILE A 154 6.41 0.40 23.22
C ILE A 154 6.80 -1.08 23.02
N GLU A 155 6.57 -1.91 24.04
CA GLU A 155 6.78 -3.36 24.01
C GLU A 155 5.95 -4.06 22.92
N GLN A 156 4.83 -3.45 22.53
CA GLN A 156 3.87 -3.98 21.57
C GLN A 156 3.98 -3.28 20.20
N ILE A 157 4.96 -2.40 20.00
CA ILE A 157 5.06 -1.59 18.77
C ILE A 157 5.22 -2.43 17.49
N ALA A 158 5.76 -3.65 17.62
CA ALA A 158 5.85 -4.60 16.52
C ALA A 158 4.47 -4.94 15.92
N TRP A 159 3.40 -4.90 16.71
CA TRP A 159 2.02 -5.14 16.24
C TRP A 159 1.57 -4.12 15.19
N CYS A 160 2.10 -2.89 15.19
CA CYS A 160 1.87 -1.91 14.12
C CYS A 160 2.29 -2.45 12.75
N GLY A 161 3.35 -3.26 12.68
CA GLY A 161 3.80 -3.93 11.46
C GLY A 161 2.96 -5.17 11.12
N TRP A 162 2.59 -5.97 12.12
CA TRP A 162 1.84 -7.21 11.89
C TRP A 162 0.42 -6.99 11.37
N VAL A 163 -0.20 -5.85 11.67
CA VAL A 163 -1.51 -5.43 11.13
C VAL A 163 -1.55 -5.47 9.59
N TYR A 164 -0.41 -5.30 8.91
CA TYR A 164 -0.36 -5.37 7.44
C TYR A 164 -0.48 -6.79 6.87
N PHE A 165 -0.27 -7.84 7.66
CA PHE A 165 -0.61 -9.21 7.22
C PHE A 165 -2.13 -9.39 7.13
N VAL A 166 -2.88 -8.75 8.03
CA VAL A 166 -4.35 -8.71 7.93
C VAL A 166 -4.79 -8.01 6.65
N MET A 167 -4.09 -6.95 6.23
CA MET A 167 -4.34 -6.30 4.93
C MET A 167 -4.23 -7.28 3.76
N ALA A 168 -3.18 -8.12 3.73
CA ALA A 168 -2.99 -9.10 2.66
C ALA A 168 -4.16 -10.08 2.57
N ILE A 169 -4.68 -10.53 3.72
CA ILE A 169 -5.87 -11.40 3.79
C ILE A 169 -7.12 -10.65 3.32
N LEU A 170 -7.38 -9.45 3.85
CA LEU A 170 -8.56 -8.65 3.50
C LEU A 170 -8.64 -8.35 2.01
N VAL A 171 -7.53 -7.95 1.39
CA VAL A 171 -7.46 -7.70 -0.07
C VAL A 171 -7.72 -8.98 -0.87
N ARG A 172 -7.20 -10.13 -0.42
CA ARG A 172 -7.40 -11.41 -1.11
C ARG A 172 -8.85 -11.89 -1.03
N VAL A 173 -9.47 -11.74 0.13
CA VAL A 173 -10.89 -12.05 0.37
C VAL A 173 -11.77 -11.14 -0.46
N HIS A 174 -11.54 -9.82 -0.42
CA HIS A 174 -12.28 -8.85 -1.23
C HIS A 174 -12.21 -9.20 -2.72
N ARG A 175 -11.00 -9.45 -3.26
CA ARG A 175 -10.82 -9.84 -4.66
C ARG A 175 -11.55 -11.14 -5.00
N PHE A 176 -11.56 -12.13 -4.12
CA PHE A 176 -12.28 -13.38 -4.33
C PHE A 176 -13.79 -13.16 -4.40
N LEU A 177 -14.37 -12.43 -3.43
CA LEU A 177 -15.79 -12.11 -3.41
C LEU A 177 -16.21 -11.27 -4.63
N HIS A 178 -15.40 -10.28 -5.01
CA HIS A 178 -15.67 -9.44 -6.16
C HIS A 178 -15.66 -10.23 -7.48
N LYS A 179 -14.71 -11.16 -7.67
CA LYS A 179 -14.68 -12.05 -8.83
C LYS A 179 -15.91 -12.96 -8.92
N ARG A 180 -16.36 -13.51 -7.79
CA ARG A 180 -17.58 -14.35 -7.78
C ARG A 180 -18.82 -13.55 -8.20
N ARG A 181 -18.97 -12.32 -7.69
CA ARG A 181 -20.09 -11.44 -8.05
C ARG A 181 -20.06 -11.03 -9.53
N LEU A 182 -18.87 -10.74 -10.08
CA LEU A 182 -18.71 -10.47 -11.51
C LEU A 182 -19.09 -11.66 -12.39
N GLY A 183 -18.70 -12.88 -11.99
CA GLY A 183 -19.05 -14.10 -12.75
C GLY A 183 -20.56 -14.39 -12.76
N ALA A 184 -21.27 -14.06 -11.68
CA ALA A 184 -22.72 -14.19 -11.64
C ALA A 184 -23.43 -13.23 -12.62
N MET A 185 -22.88 -12.03 -12.83
CA MET A 185 -23.44 -11.02 -13.75
C MET A 185 -23.20 -11.33 -15.24
N SER A 186 -22.30 -12.26 -15.58
CA SER A 186 -22.07 -12.67 -16.98
C SER A 186 -22.94 -13.84 -17.43
N VAL A 187 -23.67 -14.47 -16.51
CA VAL A 187 -24.57 -15.61 -16.78
C VAL A 187 -26.03 -15.17 -16.91
N THR A 188 -26.34 -13.94 -16.48
CA THR A 188 -27.63 -13.25 -16.65
C THR A 188 -27.57 -12.26 -17.80
#